data_AF-A0A495ZZ10-F1
#
_entry.id   AF-A0A495ZZ10-F1
#
_cell.length_a   1.000
_cell.length_b   1.000
_cell.length_c   1.000
_cell.angle_alpha   90.00
_cell.angle_beta   90.00
_cell.angle_gamma   90.00
#
_symmetry.space_group_name_H-M   'P 1'
#
loop_
_entity.id
_entity.type
_entity.pdbx_description
1 polymer ?
#
loop_
_entity_poly.entity_id
_entity_poly.type
_entity_poly.pdbx_seq_one_letter_code
_entity_poly.pdbx_strand_id
1 'polypeptide(L)'
;MFRISAFLMATLLLFSTIPISLAQQQVTVQAQAKVDAHRDVNRDMRESLWFLAGVVGSSAGAVTGCASGVLVGYLMGDFLVDDVPTIEACGIGGVLLFGILATPICVHLYPHSPRPPPERLLGKTPEYVAAYTQAYRSKAISLRKRWVTAGSITSNLGILTLLLNW
;
A
#
# COMPACT_ATOMS: atom_id res chain seq x y z
N MET A 1 65.75 -0.59 -14.57
CA MET A 1 64.40 -0.32 -15.12
C MET A 1 63.31 -1.21 -14.53
N PHE A 2 63.51 -2.52 -14.32
CA PHE A 2 62.49 -3.43 -13.81
C PHE A 2 61.87 -3.06 -12.44
N ARG A 3 62.68 -2.51 -11.51
CA ARG A 3 62.20 -2.12 -10.17
C ARG A 3 61.24 -0.92 -10.16
N ILE A 4 61.37 0.00 -11.13
CA ILE A 4 60.51 1.18 -11.25
C ILE A 4 59.14 0.78 -11.81
N SER A 5 59.12 -0.14 -12.78
CA SER A 5 57.87 -0.71 -13.34
C SER A 5 57.04 -1.44 -12.28
N ALA A 6 57.69 -2.29 -11.46
CA ALA A 6 57.00 -3.00 -10.39
C ALA A 6 56.38 -2.05 -9.35
N PHE A 7 57.07 -0.95 -9.01
CA PHE A 7 56.55 0.06 -8.09
C PHE A 7 55.32 0.79 -8.65
N LEU A 8 55.36 1.16 -9.94
CA LEU A 8 54.24 1.80 -10.64
C LEU A 8 53.00 0.90 -10.75
N MET A 9 53.20 -0.40 -10.99
CA MET A 9 52.10 -1.36 -11.08
C MET A 9 51.44 -1.58 -9.71
N ALA A 10 52.23 -1.64 -8.63
CA ALA A 10 51.71 -1.78 -7.27
C ALA A 10 50.91 -0.55 -6.83
N THR A 11 51.39 0.67 -7.12
CA THR A 11 50.65 1.90 -6.79
C THR A 11 49.38 2.05 -7.60
N LEU A 12 49.37 1.67 -8.88
CA LEU A 12 48.15 1.67 -9.71
C LEU A 12 47.09 0.68 -9.21
N LEU A 13 47.49 -0.50 -8.74
CA LEU A 13 46.58 -1.49 -8.16
C LEU A 13 46.00 -1.05 -6.81
N LEU A 14 46.79 -0.36 -5.99
CA LEU A 14 46.29 0.22 -4.74
C LEU A 14 45.33 1.39 -5.02
N PHE A 15 45.60 2.20 -6.03
CA PHE A 15 44.71 3.30 -6.40
C PHE A 15 43.39 2.83 -7.04
N SER A 16 43.40 1.69 -7.75
CA SER A 16 42.19 1.17 -8.40
C SER A 16 41.26 0.40 -7.46
N THR A 17 41.76 -0.12 -6.34
CA THR A 17 40.97 -0.94 -5.39
C THR A 17 40.21 -0.13 -4.34
N ILE A 18 40.67 1.08 -3.99
CA ILE A 18 40.01 1.99 -3.05
C ILE A 18 38.59 2.41 -3.48
N PRO A 19 38.33 2.83 -4.74
CA PRO A 19 36.97 3.23 -5.13
C PRO A 19 35.98 2.06 -5.14
N ILE A 20 36.46 0.84 -5.39
CA ILE A 20 35.63 -0.37 -5.44
C ILE A 20 35.13 -0.72 -4.03
N SER A 21 35.98 -0.65 -3.01
CA SER A 21 35.59 -0.98 -1.63
C SER A 21 34.56 0.00 -1.06
N LEU A 22 34.67 1.30 -1.36
CA LEU A 22 33.68 2.30 -0.95
C LEU A 22 32.32 2.06 -1.61
N ALA A 23 32.30 1.83 -2.92
CA ALA A 23 31.06 1.56 -3.65
C ALA A 23 30.37 0.30 -3.12
N GLN A 24 31.14 -0.74 -2.80
CA GLN A 24 30.62 -2.00 -2.27
C GLN A 24 30.09 -1.84 -0.83
N GLN A 25 30.72 -0.99 -0.02
CA GLN A 25 30.23 -0.66 1.33
C GLN A 25 28.90 0.12 1.29
N GLN A 26 28.69 1.02 0.33
CA GLN A 26 27.42 1.74 0.21
C GLN A 26 26.26 0.81 -0.20
N VAL A 27 26.50 -0.11 -1.15
CA VAL A 27 25.48 -1.06 -1.62
C VAL A 27 25.05 -2.01 -0.49
N THR A 28 25.99 -2.47 0.33
CA THR A 28 25.68 -3.38 1.45
C THR A 28 24.84 -2.69 2.52
N VAL A 29 25.13 -1.43 2.87
CA VAL A 29 24.36 -0.65 3.84
C VAL A 29 22.91 -0.44 3.36
N GLN A 30 22.70 -0.12 2.08
CA GLN A 30 21.36 0.06 1.52
C GLN A 30 20.57 -1.26 1.48
N ALA A 31 21.22 -2.36 1.09
CA ALA A 31 20.58 -3.67 1.07
C ALA A 31 20.14 -4.10 2.47
N GLN A 32 21.00 -3.92 3.47
CA GLN A 32 20.69 -4.22 4.87
C GLN A 32 19.53 -3.36 5.39
N ALA A 33 19.58 -2.05 5.15
CA ALA A 33 18.52 -1.12 5.54
C ALA A 33 17.14 -1.54 4.98
N LYS A 34 17.10 -2.01 3.73
CA LYS A 34 15.86 -2.46 3.09
C LYS A 34 15.31 -3.75 3.71
N VAL A 35 16.18 -4.71 4.01
CA VAL A 35 15.78 -5.98 4.65
C VAL A 35 15.24 -5.73 6.05
N ASP A 36 15.93 -4.92 6.85
CA ASP A 36 15.51 -4.54 8.20
C ASP A 36 14.16 -3.80 8.16
N ALA A 37 14.02 -2.82 7.27
CA ALA A 37 12.77 -2.09 7.08
C ALA A 37 11.60 -3.00 6.71
N HIS A 38 11.81 -3.98 5.82
CA HIS A 38 10.74 -4.93 5.46
C HIS A 38 10.32 -5.81 6.63
N ARG A 39 11.28 -6.32 7.40
CA ARG A 39 11.01 -7.15 8.58
C ARG A 39 10.22 -6.38 9.62
N ASP A 40 10.60 -5.13 9.84
CA ASP A 40 9.98 -4.24 10.80
C ASP A 40 8.58 -3.80 10.40
N VAL A 41 8.36 -3.44 9.12
CA VAL A 41 7.02 -3.14 8.60
C VAL A 41 6.08 -4.32 8.82
N ASN A 42 6.53 -5.55 8.54
CA ASN A 42 5.69 -6.74 8.72
C ASN A 42 5.37 -7.00 10.20
N ARG A 43 6.23 -6.56 11.13
CA ARG A 43 5.99 -6.67 12.57
C ARG A 43 5.04 -5.60 13.08
N ASP A 44 5.20 -4.37 12.61
CA ASP A 44 4.45 -3.21 13.09
C ASP A 44 3.06 -3.12 12.45
N MET A 45 2.94 -3.53 11.19
CA MET A 45 1.66 -3.55 10.49
C MET A 45 0.88 -4.81 10.82
N ARG A 46 -0.13 -4.66 11.66
CA ARG A 46 -1.14 -5.69 11.88
C ARG A 46 -2.00 -5.82 10.62
N GLU A 47 -1.71 -6.82 9.80
CA GLU A 47 -2.40 -7.09 8.53
C GLU A 47 -3.91 -7.24 8.71
N SER A 48 -4.32 -7.93 9.79
CA SER A 48 -5.73 -8.11 10.16
C SER A 48 -6.48 -6.81 10.40
N LEU A 49 -5.81 -5.77 10.93
CA LEU A 49 -6.43 -4.48 11.18
C LEU A 49 -6.77 -3.77 9.86
N TRP A 50 -5.87 -3.81 8.88
CA TRP A 50 -6.10 -3.20 7.57
C TRP A 50 -7.11 -3.99 6.74
N PHE A 51 -7.10 -5.31 6.86
CA PHE A 51 -8.15 -6.16 6.29
C PHE A 51 -9.53 -5.80 6.88
N LEU A 52 -9.64 -5.74 8.22
CA LEU A 52 -10.87 -5.38 8.91
C LEU A 52 -11.34 -3.97 8.54
N ALA A 53 -10.42 -3.01 8.41
CA ALA A 53 -10.73 -1.66 7.93
C ALA A 53 -11.33 -1.69 6.51
N GLY A 54 -10.80 -2.55 5.64
CA GLY A 54 -11.35 -2.77 4.29
C GLY A 54 -12.76 -3.37 4.31
N VAL A 55 -13.01 -4.35 5.19
CA VAL A 55 -14.34 -4.96 5.39
C VAL A 55 -15.34 -3.93 5.90
N VAL A 56 -15.05 -3.29 7.03
CA VAL A 56 -15.96 -2.34 7.68
C VAL A 56 -16.22 -1.12 6.80
N GLY A 57 -15.16 -0.57 6.18
CA GLY A 57 -15.30 0.58 5.29
C GLY A 57 -16.17 0.26 4.07
N SER A 58 -16.00 -0.93 3.50
CA SER A 58 -16.81 -1.37 2.36
C SER A 58 -18.26 -1.64 2.74
N SER A 59 -18.53 -2.27 3.88
CA SER A 59 -19.90 -2.48 4.37
C SER A 59 -20.62 -1.16 4.62
N ALA A 60 -19.95 -0.18 5.23
CA ALA A 60 -20.49 1.15 5.42
C ALA A 60 -20.75 1.86 4.07
N GLY A 61 -19.83 1.72 3.12
CA GLY A 61 -20.00 2.23 1.75
C GLY A 61 -21.19 1.60 1.03
N ALA A 62 -21.40 0.29 1.18
CA ALA A 62 -22.53 -0.43 0.59
C ALA A 62 -23.88 0.06 1.15
N VAL A 63 -24.02 0.18 2.48
CA VAL A 63 -25.25 0.70 3.11
C VAL A 63 -25.55 2.13 2.65
N THR A 64 -24.51 2.97 2.58
CA THR A 64 -24.65 4.34 2.09
C THR A 64 -25.04 4.37 0.61
N GLY A 65 -24.45 3.48 -0.21
CA GLY A 65 -24.76 3.31 -1.63
C GLY A 65 -26.19 2.83 -1.88
N CYS A 66 -26.73 1.94 -1.05
CA CYS A 66 -28.14 1.55 -1.11
C CYS A 66 -29.06 2.75 -0.84
N ALA A 67 -28.81 3.47 0.25
CA ALA A 67 -29.64 4.62 0.63
C ALA A 67 -29.60 5.74 -0.43
N SER A 68 -28.41 6.02 -0.98
CA SER A 68 -28.26 7.02 -2.04
C SER A 68 -28.88 6.57 -3.36
N GLY A 69 -28.74 5.30 -3.75
CA GLY A 69 -29.35 4.75 -4.96
C GLY A 69 -30.89 4.83 -4.90
N VAL A 70 -31.48 4.49 -3.76
CA VAL A 70 -32.93 4.64 -3.53
C VAL A 70 -33.35 6.10 -3.61
N LEU A 71 -32.62 7.01 -2.96
CA LEU A 71 -32.92 8.44 -3.00
C LEU A 71 -32.84 9.01 -4.43
N VAL A 72 -31.81 8.65 -5.19
CA VAL A 72 -31.67 9.06 -6.60
C VAL A 72 -32.81 8.47 -7.44
N GLY A 73 -33.20 7.23 -7.20
CA GLY A 73 -34.37 6.61 -7.83
C GLY A 73 -35.65 7.41 -7.58
N TYR A 74 -35.91 7.83 -6.34
CA TYR A 74 -37.06 8.70 -6.03
C TYR A 74 -36.99 10.06 -6.70
N LEU A 75 -35.80 10.69 -6.77
CA LEU A 75 -35.62 12.01 -7.38
C LEU A 75 -35.74 11.97 -8.91
N MET A 76 -35.34 10.87 -9.55
CA MET A 76 -35.30 10.72 -11.01
C MET A 76 -36.51 9.96 -11.58
N GLY A 77 -37.28 9.26 -10.73
CA GLY A 77 -38.42 8.43 -11.11
C GLY A 77 -39.53 9.21 -11.85
N ASP A 78 -39.71 10.50 -11.52
CA ASP A 78 -40.68 11.37 -12.22
C ASP A 78 -40.32 11.64 -13.69
N PHE A 79 -39.08 11.35 -14.13
CA PHE A 79 -38.60 11.72 -15.47
C PHE A 79 -38.41 10.53 -16.43
N LEU A 80 -38.26 9.28 -15.97
CA LEU A 80 -37.72 8.22 -16.85
C LEU A 80 -38.31 6.79 -16.81
N VAL A 81 -39.08 6.31 -15.82
CA VAL A 81 -39.39 4.85 -15.79
C VAL A 81 -40.70 4.46 -15.08
N ASP A 82 -41.64 3.83 -15.81
CA ASP A 82 -42.91 3.26 -15.29
C ASP A 82 -42.78 1.80 -14.76
N ASP A 83 -41.59 1.18 -14.83
CA ASP A 83 -41.40 -0.25 -14.51
C ASP A 83 -40.61 -0.49 -13.21
N VAL A 84 -41.28 -1.14 -12.24
CA VAL A 84 -40.84 -1.53 -10.89
C VAL A 84 -39.50 -2.29 -10.77
N PRO A 85 -38.99 -3.09 -11.74
CA PRO A 85 -37.71 -3.81 -11.57
C PRO A 85 -36.44 -2.92 -11.55
N THR A 86 -36.54 -1.61 -11.77
CA THR A 86 -35.37 -0.70 -11.86
C THR A 86 -34.85 -0.18 -10.52
N ILE A 87 -35.67 -0.16 -9.46
CA ILE A 87 -35.24 0.29 -8.12
C ILE A 87 -34.23 -0.69 -7.51
N GLU A 88 -34.44 -2.00 -7.72
CA GLU A 88 -33.51 -3.04 -7.28
C GLU A 88 -32.17 -2.98 -8.05
N ALA A 89 -32.23 -2.72 -9.36
CA ALA A 89 -31.03 -2.55 -10.18
C ALA A 89 -30.20 -1.32 -9.75
N CYS A 90 -30.84 -0.21 -9.36
CA CYS A 90 -30.15 0.96 -8.81
C CYS A 90 -29.51 0.70 -7.45
N GLY A 91 -30.14 -0.10 -6.59
CA GLY A 91 -29.57 -0.54 -5.32
C GLY A 91 -28.30 -1.36 -5.51
N ILE A 92 -28.32 -2.34 -6.41
CA ILE A 92 -27.16 -3.18 -6.73
C ILE A 92 -26.03 -2.35 -7.35
N GLY A 93 -26.36 -1.42 -8.27
CA GLY A 93 -25.39 -0.49 -8.86
C GLY A 93 -24.71 0.42 -7.82
N GLY A 94 -25.48 0.94 -6.86
CA GLY A 94 -24.98 1.75 -5.75
C GLY A 94 -24.02 0.97 -4.84
N VAL A 95 -24.33 -0.28 -4.52
CA VAL A 95 -23.46 -1.15 -3.72
C VAL A 95 -22.12 -1.42 -4.41
N LEU A 96 -22.14 -1.74 -5.70
CA LEU A 96 -20.91 -2.03 -6.44
C LEU A 96 -20.02 -0.79 -6.58
N LEU A 97 -20.60 0.37 -6.89
CA LEU A 97 -19.82 1.61 -7.07
C LEU A 97 -19.27 2.15 -5.75
N PHE A 98 -20.10 2.23 -4.70
CA PHE A 98 -19.67 2.83 -3.43
C PHE A 98 -19.00 1.83 -2.49
N GLY A 99 -19.41 0.57 -2.46
CA GLY A 99 -18.79 -0.46 -1.62
C GLY A 99 -17.41 -0.87 -2.11
N ILE A 100 -17.27 -1.21 -3.40
CA ILE A 100 -16.02 -1.76 -3.94
C ILE A 100 -15.00 -0.66 -4.19
N LEU A 101 -15.41 0.48 -4.76
CA LEU A 101 -14.45 1.48 -5.25
C LEU A 101 -14.15 2.59 -4.24
N ALA A 102 -15.14 3.09 -3.50
CA ALA A 102 -14.92 4.27 -2.65
C ALA A 102 -13.86 4.02 -1.57
N THR A 103 -13.93 2.89 -0.86
CA THR A 103 -13.00 2.55 0.22
C THR A 103 -11.53 2.46 -0.23
N PRO A 104 -11.17 1.67 -1.26
CA PRO A 104 -9.80 1.64 -1.75
C PRO A 104 -9.38 2.97 -2.37
N ILE A 105 -10.26 3.68 -3.07
CA ILE A 105 -9.94 5.01 -3.62
C ILE A 105 -9.58 5.97 -2.49
N CYS A 106 -10.40 6.06 -1.43
CA CYS A 106 -10.10 6.89 -0.27
C CYS A 106 -8.75 6.54 0.35
N VAL A 107 -8.43 5.26 0.49
CA VAL A 107 -7.12 4.82 1.03
C VAL A 107 -5.95 5.10 0.09
N HIS A 108 -6.17 5.07 -1.23
CA HIS A 108 -5.16 5.41 -2.22
C HIS A 108 -4.92 6.91 -2.34
N LEU A 109 -5.96 7.71 -2.17
CA LEU A 109 -5.92 9.17 -2.28
C LEU A 109 -5.48 9.85 -0.99
N TYR A 110 -5.72 9.28 0.19
CA TYR A 110 -5.29 9.90 1.44
C TYR A 110 -3.78 9.69 1.66
N PRO A 111 -2.96 10.77 1.59
CA PRO A 111 -1.53 10.64 1.75
C PRO A 111 -1.22 10.39 3.23
N HIS A 112 -0.98 9.13 3.57
CA HIS A 112 -0.47 8.78 4.88
C HIS A 112 1.02 8.43 4.76
N SER A 113 1.83 9.13 5.55
CA SER A 113 3.26 8.88 5.65
C SER A 113 3.52 8.06 6.92
N PRO A 114 3.54 6.72 6.84
CA PRO A 114 3.87 5.89 8.00
C PRO A 114 5.28 6.27 8.46
N ARG A 115 5.42 6.61 9.73
CA ARG A 115 6.70 7.00 10.34
C ARG A 115 7.28 5.78 11.07
N PRO A 116 8.51 5.36 10.76
CA PRO A 116 9.16 4.33 11.55
C PRO A 116 9.44 4.83 12.98
N PRO A 117 9.51 3.93 13.98
CA PRO A 117 9.87 4.31 15.34
C PRO A 117 11.29 4.92 15.38
N PRO A 118 11.49 6.09 15.99
CA PRO A 118 12.78 6.79 15.97
C PRO A 118 13.88 6.03 16.72
N GLU A 119 13.51 5.18 17.68
CA GLU A 119 14.45 4.39 18.48
C GLU A 119 15.29 3.43 17.62
N ARG A 120 14.74 2.98 16.48
CA ARG A 120 15.44 2.07 15.55
C ARG A 120 16.49 2.79 14.70
N LEU A 121 16.43 4.11 14.64
CA LEU A 121 17.29 4.95 13.80
C LEU A 121 18.46 5.56 14.59
N LEU A 122 18.44 5.48 15.92
CA LEU A 122 19.51 6.03 16.77
C LEU A 122 20.85 5.32 16.51
N GLY A 123 21.90 6.12 16.30
CA GLY A 123 23.26 5.63 16.05
C GLY A 123 23.50 5.05 14.65
N LYS A 124 22.53 5.13 13.72
CA LYS A 124 22.70 4.73 12.32
C LYS A 124 23.25 5.87 11.48
N THR A 125 23.97 5.53 10.41
CA THR A 125 24.48 6.54 9.46
C THR A 125 23.31 7.20 8.71
N PRO A 126 23.43 8.46 8.27
CA PRO A 126 22.35 9.15 7.57
C PRO A 126 21.93 8.43 6.27
N GLU A 127 22.85 7.77 5.58
CA GLU A 127 22.57 6.97 4.38
C GLU A 127 21.69 5.76 4.71
N TYR A 128 21.97 5.07 5.82
CA TYR A 128 21.14 3.96 6.29
C TYR A 128 19.74 4.45 6.65
N VAL A 129 19.63 5.56 7.38
CA VAL A 129 18.35 6.13 7.81
C VAL A 129 17.48 6.52 6.61
N ALA A 130 18.06 7.14 5.59
CA ALA A 130 17.35 7.51 4.36
C ALA A 130 16.83 6.27 3.61
N ALA A 131 17.70 5.28 3.38
CA ALA A 131 17.34 4.04 2.69
C ALA A 131 16.28 3.25 3.46
N TYR A 132 16.44 3.12 4.78
CA TYR A 132 15.50 2.45 5.67
C TYR A 132 14.13 3.13 5.63
N THR A 133 14.06 4.45 5.80
CA THR A 133 12.80 5.21 5.85
C THR A 133 12.03 5.11 4.54
N GLN A 134 12.73 5.17 3.40
CA GLN A 134 12.12 5.00 2.08
C GLN A 134 11.59 3.57 1.87
N ALA A 135 12.37 2.56 2.24
CA ALA A 135 11.96 1.16 2.15
C ALA A 135 10.76 0.86 3.07
N TYR A 136 10.79 1.36 4.31
CA TYR A 136 9.71 1.23 5.28
C TYR A 136 8.42 1.87 4.74
N ARG A 137 8.50 3.12 4.26
CA ARG A 137 7.35 3.86 3.72
C ARG A 137 6.72 3.15 2.53
N SER A 138 7.54 2.76 1.55
CA SER A 138 7.05 2.10 0.33
C SER A 138 6.38 0.75 0.64
N LYS A 139 6.99 -0.05 1.51
CA LYS A 139 6.44 -1.34 1.91
C LYS A 139 5.15 -1.18 2.72
N ALA A 140 5.12 -0.25 3.68
CA ALA A 140 3.94 -0.04 4.51
C ALA A 140 2.72 0.43 3.71
N ILE A 141 2.92 1.33 2.74
CA ILE A 141 1.87 1.75 1.81
C ILE A 141 1.38 0.56 0.98
N SER A 142 2.29 -0.30 0.52
CA SER A 142 1.92 -1.47 -0.29
C SER A 142 1.06 -2.48 0.47
N LEU A 143 1.40 -2.77 1.74
CA LEU A 143 0.64 -3.71 2.57
C LEU A 143 -0.75 -3.18 2.88
N ARG A 144 -0.85 -1.89 3.24
CA ARG A 144 -2.13 -1.24 3.47
C ARG A 144 -3.05 -1.38 2.25
N LYS A 145 -2.55 -1.01 1.08
CA LYS A 145 -3.32 -1.08 -0.18
C LYS A 145 -3.80 -2.50 -0.43
N ARG A 146 -2.92 -3.49 -0.32
CA ARG A 146 -3.27 -4.91 -0.54
C ARG A 146 -4.33 -5.41 0.42
N TRP A 147 -4.15 -5.20 1.72
CA TRP A 147 -5.05 -5.75 2.74
C TRP A 147 -6.39 -5.03 2.80
N VAL A 148 -6.42 -3.71 2.60
CA VAL A 148 -7.68 -2.96 2.48
C VAL A 148 -8.46 -3.44 1.25
N THR A 149 -7.81 -3.54 0.08
CA THR A 149 -8.47 -4.01 -1.14
C THR A 149 -8.98 -5.45 -0.97
N ALA A 150 -8.19 -6.33 -0.34
CA ALA A 150 -8.64 -7.69 -0.04
C ALA A 150 -9.88 -7.70 0.87
N GLY A 151 -9.89 -6.93 1.96
CA GLY A 151 -11.04 -6.81 2.85
C GLY A 151 -12.29 -6.29 2.15
N SER A 152 -12.13 -5.27 1.30
CA SER A 152 -13.23 -4.73 0.50
C SER A 152 -13.79 -5.78 -0.45
N ILE A 153 -12.96 -6.52 -1.19
CA ILE A 153 -13.44 -7.60 -2.08
C ILE A 153 -14.16 -8.69 -1.29
N THR A 154 -13.58 -9.17 -0.20
CA THR A 154 -14.18 -10.25 0.61
C THR A 154 -15.54 -9.85 1.17
N SER A 155 -15.68 -8.62 1.67
CA SER A 155 -16.95 -8.14 2.21
C SER A 155 -18.06 -8.04 1.15
N ASN A 156 -17.75 -7.50 -0.04
CA ASN A 156 -18.74 -7.40 -1.11
C ASN A 156 -19.15 -8.77 -1.65
N LEU A 157 -18.22 -9.73 -1.73
CA LEU A 157 -18.54 -11.09 -2.15
C LEU A 157 -19.52 -11.76 -1.17
N GLY A 158 -19.33 -11.53 0.13
CA GLY A 158 -20.25 -12.00 1.17
C GLY A 158 -21.63 -11.36 1.05
N ILE A 159 -21.70 -10.05 0.86
CA ILE A 159 -22.97 -9.32 0.65
C ILE A 159 -23.69 -9.83 -0.60
N LEU A 160 -22.98 -9.99 -1.72
CA LEU A 160 -23.55 -10.51 -2.96
C LEU A 160 -24.12 -11.91 -2.78
N THR A 161 -23.42 -12.77 -2.05
CA THR A 161 -23.88 -14.13 -1.76
C THR A 161 -25.15 -14.13 -0.92
N LEU A 162 -25.27 -13.21 0.05
CA LEU A 162 -26.48 -13.04 0.84
C LEU A 162 -27.66 -12.54 -0.01
N LEU A 163 -27.41 -11.62 -0.93
CA LEU A 163 -28.44 -11.07 -1.83
C LEU A 163 -28.93 -12.09 -2.86
N LEU A 164 -28.06 -12.96 -3.38
CA LEU A 164 -28.43 -13.98 -4.38
C LEU A 164 -29.20 -15.17 -3.79
N ASN A 165 -29.20 -15.35 -2.47
CA ASN A 165 -29.89 -16.45 -1.79
C ASN A 165 -31.23 -16.02 -1.15
N TRP A 166 -31.65 -14.77 -1.37
CA TRP A 166 -32.95 -14.25 -0.98
C TRP A 166 -33.89 -14.21 -2.18
#